data_AF-A0A932JJ05-F1
#
_entry.id   AF-A0A932JJ05-F1
#
_cell.length_a   1.000
_cell.length_b   1.000
_cell.length_c   1.000
_cell.angle_alpha   90.00
_cell.angle_beta   90.00
_cell.angle_gamma   90.00
#
_symmetry.space_group_name_H-M   'P 1'
#
loop_
_entity.id
_entity.type
_entity.pdbx_description
1 polymer ?
#
loop_
_entity_poly.entity_id
_entity_poly.type
_entity_poly.pdbx_seq_one_letter_code
_entity_poly.pdbx_strand_id
1 'polypeptide(L)'
;MSIQSAFMHHIRNYVALLILLVMAHSVTNSQALPFSSVVMTNTNGRGAQTYLLQGSFPTNEIKKKWNEGYSISAVAQGNGFWAAVMSSNTGFSAQQYIIDDTFPIRKVEELWDKSFRITSMTYGNSKWTVVISQGGEIVSQAISISDSFPTAYIDKY
;
A
#
# COMPACT_ATOMS: atom_id res chain seq x y z
N MET A 1 56.83 -9.54 -31.53
CA MET A 1 55.73 -9.86 -30.59
C MET A 1 54.46 -10.02 -31.42
N SER A 2 53.84 -11.19 -31.33
CA SER A 2 53.17 -11.87 -32.45
C SER A 2 51.68 -11.51 -32.62
N ILE A 3 51.21 -11.64 -33.88
CA ILE A 3 49.81 -11.54 -34.34
C ILE A 3 48.87 -12.53 -33.61
N GLN A 4 49.41 -13.50 -32.86
CA GLN A 4 48.66 -14.38 -31.95
C GLN A 4 48.04 -13.67 -30.72
N SER A 5 48.54 -12.50 -30.32
CA SER A 5 48.02 -11.78 -29.14
C SER A 5 46.76 -10.94 -29.44
N ALA A 6 46.60 -10.46 -30.68
CA ALA A 6 45.45 -9.65 -31.08
C ALA A 6 44.23 -10.51 -31.51
N PHE A 7 44.46 -11.74 -31.97
CA PHE A 7 43.40 -12.61 -32.48
C PHE A 7 42.57 -13.29 -31.36
N MET A 8 43.14 -13.46 -30.15
CA MET A 8 42.42 -14.01 -28.99
C MET A 8 41.52 -13.00 -28.27
N HIS A 9 41.68 -11.69 -28.51
CA HIS A 9 40.87 -10.67 -27.85
C HIS A 9 39.55 -10.36 -28.58
N HIS A 10 39.43 -10.70 -29.87
CA HIS A 10 38.23 -10.46 -30.67
C HIS A 10 37.23 -11.64 -30.68
N ILE A 11 37.65 -12.87 -30.37
CA ILE A 11 36.77 -14.06 -30.31
C ILE A 11 35.99 -14.13 -28.98
N ARG A 12 36.52 -13.53 -27.91
CA ARG A 12 35.86 -13.50 -26.59
C ARG A 12 34.59 -12.65 -26.53
N ASN A 13 34.35 -11.77 -27.51
CA ASN A 13 33.18 -10.88 -27.53
C ASN A 13 32.00 -11.37 -28.38
N TYR A 14 32.14 -12.44 -29.17
CA TYR A 14 31.02 -13.01 -29.94
C TYR A 14 30.45 -14.29 -29.34
N VAL A 15 31.21 -15.02 -28.52
CA VAL A 15 30.71 -16.19 -27.77
C VAL A 15 29.80 -15.78 -26.60
N ALA A 16 29.91 -14.53 -26.12
CA ALA A 16 28.98 -13.97 -25.14
C ALA A 16 27.63 -13.54 -25.73
N LEU A 17 27.50 -13.50 -27.07
CA LEU A 17 26.29 -13.01 -27.75
C LEU A 17 25.39 -14.13 -28.30
N LEU A 18 25.78 -15.41 -28.17
CA LEU A 18 25.05 -16.50 -28.81
C LEU A 18 25.01 -17.81 -28.00
N ILE A 19 24.85 -17.71 -26.67
CA ILE A 19 24.37 -18.83 -25.86
C ILE A 19 23.06 -18.41 -25.20
N LEU A 20 21.97 -18.88 -25.84
CA LEU A 20 20.74 -19.31 -25.16
C LEU A 20 20.02 -18.18 -24.39
N LEU A 21 19.09 -17.42 -24.98
CA LEU A 21 17.82 -17.92 -25.53
C LEU A 21 17.25 -19.18 -24.84
N VAL A 22 17.44 -19.32 -23.52
CA VAL A 22 16.44 -19.98 -22.69
C VAL A 22 15.54 -18.87 -22.21
N MET A 23 14.38 -18.78 -22.84
CA MET A 23 13.07 -18.59 -22.22
C MET A 23 13.06 -18.40 -20.69
N ALA A 24 13.69 -17.35 -20.18
CA ALA A 24 13.15 -16.65 -19.05
C ALA A 24 11.97 -15.88 -19.64
N HIS A 25 10.87 -16.60 -19.89
CA HIS A 25 9.61 -16.06 -19.46
C HIS A 25 9.93 -15.58 -18.05
N SER A 26 10.09 -14.27 -17.89
CA SER A 26 9.76 -13.67 -16.62
C SER A 26 8.40 -14.30 -16.39
N VAL A 27 8.31 -15.25 -15.45
CA VAL A 27 7.04 -15.54 -14.85
C VAL A 27 6.75 -14.21 -14.20
N THR A 28 6.13 -13.33 -14.99
CA THR A 28 5.21 -12.37 -14.49
C THR A 28 4.23 -13.28 -13.79
N ASN A 29 4.47 -13.51 -12.49
CA ASN A 29 3.40 -13.73 -11.57
C ASN A 29 2.61 -12.41 -11.59
N SER A 30 2.00 -12.14 -12.74
CA SER A 30 0.90 -11.24 -12.91
C SER A 30 -0.14 -11.87 -12.01
N GLN A 31 -0.25 -11.35 -10.79
CA GLN A 31 -1.34 -11.72 -9.91
C GLN A 31 -2.61 -11.52 -10.74
N ALA A 32 -3.33 -12.61 -10.97
CA ALA A 32 -4.55 -12.56 -11.77
C ALA A 32 -5.47 -11.52 -11.13
N LEU A 33 -5.91 -10.55 -11.92
CA LEU A 33 -6.84 -9.54 -11.43
C LEU A 33 -8.23 -10.18 -11.23
N PRO A 34 -8.91 -9.90 -10.10
CA PRO A 34 -8.49 -9.04 -9.00
C PRO A 34 -7.68 -9.78 -7.91
N PHE A 35 -6.81 -9.06 -7.22
CA PHE A 35 -6.09 -9.57 -6.06
C PHE A 35 -6.20 -8.58 -4.89
N SER A 36 -6.17 -9.09 -3.67
CA SER A 36 -6.11 -8.28 -2.44
C SER A 36 -4.84 -8.67 -1.69
N SER A 37 -4.11 -7.69 -1.19
CA SER A 37 -2.92 -7.91 -0.36
C SER A 37 -3.06 -7.23 0.99
N VAL A 38 -2.50 -7.86 2.02
CA VAL A 38 -2.52 -7.38 3.39
C VAL A 38 -1.15 -7.63 4.00
N VAL A 39 -0.60 -6.62 4.69
CA VAL A 39 0.68 -6.73 5.38
C VAL A 39 0.44 -6.77 6.89
N MET A 40 1.04 -7.75 7.56
CA MET A 40 1.02 -7.92 9.01
C MET A 40 2.45 -7.95 9.55
N THR A 41 2.65 -7.42 10.75
CA THR A 41 3.95 -7.30 11.43
C THR A 41 3.85 -8.03 12.76
N ASN A 42 4.77 -8.97 13.01
CA ASN A 42 4.77 -9.73 14.27
C ASN A 42 5.55 -9.01 15.38
N THR A 43 6.56 -8.19 15.09
CA THR A 43 7.26 -7.37 16.11
C THR A 43 8.13 -6.26 15.52
N ASN A 44 8.05 -5.10 16.18
CA ASN A 44 8.95 -3.93 16.29
C ASN A 44 8.11 -2.65 16.29
N GLY A 45 7.57 -2.28 17.47
CA GLY A 45 6.83 -1.04 17.72
C GLY A 45 5.29 -1.19 17.75
N ARG A 46 4.70 -2.04 16.89
CA ARG A 46 3.26 -2.37 16.96
C ARG A 46 3.00 -3.55 17.89
N GLY A 47 1.88 -3.51 18.61
CA GLY A 47 1.42 -4.60 19.48
C GLY A 47 0.71 -5.70 18.69
N ALA A 48 -0.09 -6.52 19.38
CA ALA A 48 -0.89 -7.58 18.79
C ALA A 48 -1.67 -7.12 17.55
N GLN A 49 -1.74 -7.97 16.53
CA GLN A 49 -2.48 -7.71 15.30
C GLN A 49 -3.59 -8.74 15.08
N THR A 50 -4.68 -8.30 14.47
CA THR A 50 -5.80 -9.14 14.04
C THR A 50 -6.31 -8.64 12.69
N TYR A 51 -7.14 -9.42 12.01
CA TYR A 51 -7.72 -9.03 10.74
C TYR A 51 -9.21 -9.36 10.68
N LEU A 52 -9.93 -8.55 9.91
CA LEU A 52 -11.34 -8.72 9.60
C LEU A 52 -11.45 -8.82 8.08
N LEU A 53 -12.15 -9.85 7.60
CA LEU A 53 -12.36 -10.09 6.16
C LEU A 53 -13.84 -10.32 5.92
N GLN A 54 -14.49 -9.43 5.18
CA GLN A 54 -15.93 -9.47 4.93
C GLN A 54 -16.31 -8.91 3.57
N GLY A 55 -17.41 -9.40 2.98
CA GLY A 55 -17.94 -8.90 1.71
C GLY A 55 -18.55 -7.50 1.79
N SER A 56 -18.77 -6.99 3.00
CA SER A 56 -19.10 -5.61 3.32
C SER A 56 -18.08 -5.07 4.31
N PHE A 57 -17.88 -3.76 4.36
CA PHE A 57 -16.96 -3.18 5.33
C PHE A 57 -17.34 -3.53 6.78
N PRO A 58 -16.45 -4.13 7.60
CA PRO A 58 -16.77 -4.79 8.87
C PRO A 58 -16.96 -3.78 10.03
N THR A 59 -17.97 -2.92 9.91
CA THR A 59 -18.23 -1.78 10.80
C THR A 59 -18.40 -2.19 12.27
N ASN A 60 -19.14 -3.26 12.54
CA ASN A 60 -19.50 -3.65 13.90
C ASN A 60 -18.29 -4.24 14.64
N GLU A 61 -17.50 -5.04 13.93
CA GLU A 61 -16.30 -5.70 14.43
C GLU A 61 -15.19 -4.68 14.67
N ILE A 62 -15.02 -3.70 13.77
CA ILE A 62 -14.11 -2.57 13.96
C ILE A 62 -14.46 -1.82 15.25
N LYS A 63 -15.74 -1.48 15.46
CA LYS A 63 -16.17 -0.77 16.68
C LYS A 63 -15.89 -1.57 17.95
N LYS A 64 -16.12 -2.90 17.93
CA LYS A 64 -15.76 -3.78 19.04
C LYS A 64 -14.26 -3.75 19.31
N LYS A 65 -13.44 -3.84 18.25
CA LYS A 65 -11.98 -3.84 18.36
C LYS A 65 -11.40 -2.49 18.78
N TRP A 66 -12.02 -1.37 18.43
CA TRP A 66 -11.67 -0.05 18.99
C TRP A 66 -11.82 -0.04 20.51
N ASN A 67 -12.89 -0.61 21.06
CA ASN A 67 -13.08 -0.72 22.51
C ASN A 67 -12.06 -1.66 23.19
N GLU A 68 -11.50 -2.60 22.43
CA GLU A 68 -10.42 -3.50 22.88
C GLU A 68 -9.02 -2.88 22.75
N GLY A 69 -8.91 -1.60 22.34
CA GLY A 69 -7.63 -0.89 22.21
C GLY A 69 -6.87 -1.17 20.90
N TYR A 70 -7.54 -1.76 19.91
CA TYR A 70 -6.98 -1.92 18.56
C TYR A 70 -7.40 -0.76 17.69
N SER A 71 -6.54 -0.36 16.74
CA SER A 71 -6.87 0.59 15.67
C SER A 71 -6.61 -0.04 14.31
N ILE A 72 -7.37 0.35 13.28
CA ILE A 72 -7.10 -0.04 11.90
C ILE A 72 -5.73 0.51 11.52
N SER A 73 -4.84 -0.38 11.11
CA SER A 73 -3.47 -0.07 10.72
C SER A 73 -3.24 -0.28 9.21
N ALA A 74 -4.12 -1.04 8.56
CA ALA A 74 -4.20 -1.14 7.11
C ALA A 74 -5.63 -1.50 6.68
N VAL A 75 -6.06 -0.97 5.53
CA VAL A 75 -7.27 -1.41 4.84
C VAL A 75 -6.93 -1.77 3.40
N ALA A 76 -7.56 -2.83 2.89
CA ALA A 76 -7.46 -3.24 1.51
C ALA A 76 -8.84 -3.67 1.00
N GLN A 77 -9.06 -3.50 -0.30
CA GLN A 77 -10.24 -3.98 -1.00
C GLN A 77 -9.78 -4.78 -2.22
N GLY A 78 -10.36 -5.96 -2.41
CA GLY A 78 -10.15 -6.76 -3.61
C GLY A 78 -11.04 -8.00 -3.61
N ASN A 79 -11.33 -8.53 -4.79
CA ASN A 79 -12.19 -9.72 -4.96
C ASN A 79 -13.57 -9.63 -4.31
N GLY A 80 -14.13 -8.42 -4.20
CA GLY A 80 -15.42 -8.19 -3.54
C GLY A 80 -15.38 -8.24 -2.01
N PHE A 81 -14.19 -8.30 -1.41
CA PHE A 81 -14.01 -8.28 0.04
C PHE A 81 -13.28 -7.02 0.48
N TRP A 82 -13.59 -6.57 1.70
CA TRP A 82 -12.77 -5.65 2.47
C TRP A 82 -11.97 -6.44 3.49
N ALA A 83 -10.67 -6.16 3.53
CA ALA A 83 -9.78 -6.61 4.57
C ALA A 83 -9.35 -5.41 5.43
N ALA A 84 -9.52 -5.51 6.75
CA ALA A 84 -9.01 -4.54 7.70
C ALA A 84 -8.03 -5.22 8.66
N VAL A 85 -6.77 -4.78 8.66
CA VAL A 85 -5.82 -5.14 9.71
C VAL A 85 -5.99 -4.17 10.85
N MET A 86 -6.10 -4.71 12.05
CA MET A 86 -6.14 -3.94 13.27
C MET A 86 -4.94 -4.28 14.14
N SER A 87 -4.33 -3.28 14.73
CA SER A 87 -3.14 -3.43 15.59
C SER A 87 -3.35 -2.68 16.89
N SER A 88 -2.84 -3.23 17.99
CA SER A 88 -2.68 -2.47 19.24
C SER A 88 -1.36 -1.70 19.22
N ASN A 89 -1.20 -0.77 20.17
CA ASN A 89 0.01 0.07 20.30
C ASN A 89 0.40 0.81 19.00
N THR A 90 -0.58 1.30 18.25
CA THR A 90 -0.33 2.09 17.04
C THR A 90 0.00 3.55 17.34
N GLY A 91 -0.27 4.01 18.56
CA GLY A 91 -0.27 5.44 18.91
C GLY A 91 -1.43 6.22 18.27
N PHE A 92 -2.35 5.54 17.57
CA PHE A 92 -3.53 6.17 16.98
C PHE A 92 -4.63 6.37 18.02
N SER A 93 -5.34 7.48 17.90
CA SER A 93 -6.50 7.81 18.73
C SER A 93 -7.60 8.46 17.89
N ALA A 94 -8.82 8.49 18.45
CA ALA A 94 -10.00 9.08 17.84
C ALA A 94 -10.30 8.59 16.40
N GLN A 95 -9.83 7.40 16.02
CA GLN A 95 -9.86 6.92 14.64
C GLN A 95 -11.27 6.92 14.04
N GLN A 96 -11.37 7.37 12.79
CA GLN A 96 -12.58 7.38 11.97
C GLN A 96 -12.30 6.74 10.62
N TYR A 97 -13.36 6.31 9.93
CA TYR A 97 -13.28 5.91 8.53
C TYR A 97 -14.37 6.61 7.71
N ILE A 98 -14.09 6.86 6.44
CA ILE A 98 -15.00 7.46 5.47
C ILE A 98 -15.08 6.51 4.28
N ILE A 99 -16.30 6.17 3.86
CA ILE A 99 -16.55 5.33 2.68
C ILE A 99 -17.47 6.09 1.75
N ASP A 100 -17.02 6.33 0.53
CA ASP A 100 -17.71 7.18 -0.43
C ASP A 100 -17.37 6.75 -1.87
N ASP A 101 -18.26 7.03 -2.83
CA ASP A 101 -18.01 6.82 -4.26
C ASP A 101 -16.95 7.79 -4.79
N THR A 102 -16.86 8.98 -4.20
CA THR A 102 -15.89 10.01 -4.57
C THR A 102 -14.86 10.21 -3.47
N PHE A 103 -13.65 10.65 -3.83
CA PHE A 103 -12.65 10.91 -2.81
C PHE A 103 -13.11 12.07 -1.88
N PRO A 104 -13.18 11.89 -0.55
CA PRO A 104 -13.83 12.83 0.36
C PRO A 104 -12.91 13.99 0.78
N ILE A 105 -12.37 14.75 -0.19
CA ILE A 105 -11.31 15.76 0.07
C ILE A 105 -11.72 16.82 1.10
N ARG A 106 -12.93 17.40 0.99
CA ARG A 106 -13.42 18.40 1.94
C ARG A 106 -13.44 17.87 3.37
N LYS A 107 -13.83 16.60 3.54
CA LYS A 107 -13.90 15.99 4.87
C LYS A 107 -12.50 15.71 5.44
N VAL A 108 -11.57 15.33 4.58
CA VAL A 108 -10.16 15.16 4.94
C VAL A 108 -9.56 16.48 5.40
N GLU A 109 -9.77 17.57 4.66
CA GLU A 109 -9.30 18.91 5.01
C GLU A 109 -9.86 19.38 6.37
N GLU A 110 -11.18 19.24 6.58
CA GLU A 110 -11.82 19.54 7.88
C GLU A 110 -11.22 18.75 9.06
N LEU A 111 -10.78 17.52 8.82
CA LEU A 111 -10.20 16.65 9.83
C LEU A 111 -8.70 16.96 10.03
N TRP A 112 -8.00 17.39 8.99
CA TRP A 112 -6.63 17.87 9.08
C TRP A 112 -6.50 19.09 9.99
N ASP A 113 -7.45 20.03 9.92
CA ASP A 113 -7.56 21.18 10.83
C ASP A 113 -7.76 20.77 12.30
N LYS A 114 -8.25 19.55 12.53
CA LYS A 114 -8.48 18.97 13.86
C LYS A 114 -7.35 18.01 14.27
N SER A 115 -6.18 18.12 13.64
CA SER A 115 -5.00 17.29 13.90
C SER A 115 -5.16 15.80 13.58
N PHE A 116 -6.14 15.43 12.77
CA PHE A 116 -6.21 14.07 12.22
C PHE A 116 -5.33 13.96 10.98
N ARG A 117 -4.90 12.74 10.65
CA ARG A 117 -4.15 12.40 9.43
C ARG A 117 -4.64 11.09 8.86
N ILE A 118 -4.62 10.94 7.54
CA ILE A 118 -4.96 9.68 6.87
C ILE A 118 -3.89 8.65 7.25
N THR A 119 -4.31 7.57 7.88
CA THR A 119 -3.45 6.49 8.37
C THR A 119 -3.55 5.23 7.50
N SER A 120 -4.60 5.09 6.70
CA SER A 120 -4.69 4.06 5.66
C SER A 120 -5.75 4.44 4.63
N MET A 121 -5.62 3.93 3.41
CA MET A 121 -6.56 4.23 2.33
C MET A 121 -6.56 3.11 1.30
N THR A 122 -7.72 2.83 0.72
CA THR A 122 -7.85 1.95 -0.46
C THR A 122 -8.97 2.45 -1.35
N TYR A 123 -8.89 2.10 -2.64
CA TYR A 123 -9.97 2.25 -3.59
C TYR A 123 -10.27 0.89 -4.20
N GLY A 124 -11.53 0.48 -4.15
CA GLY A 124 -11.97 -0.80 -4.70
C GLY A 124 -13.48 -0.98 -4.56
N ASN A 125 -14.06 -1.83 -5.38
CA ASN A 125 -15.52 -1.96 -5.53
C ASN A 125 -16.23 -0.61 -5.71
N SER A 126 -15.63 0.28 -6.51
CA SER A 126 -16.12 1.63 -6.79
C SER A 126 -16.27 2.54 -5.56
N LYS A 127 -15.57 2.23 -4.46
CA LYS A 127 -15.60 3.01 -3.23
C LYS A 127 -14.19 3.38 -2.80
N TRP A 128 -14.01 4.63 -2.39
CA TRP A 128 -12.91 5.05 -1.54
C TRP A 128 -13.18 4.60 -0.11
N THR A 129 -12.18 4.05 0.55
CA THR A 129 -12.18 3.82 2.00
C THR A 129 -10.98 4.54 2.58
N VAL A 130 -11.23 5.61 3.33
CA VAL A 130 -10.21 6.45 3.97
C VAL A 130 -10.27 6.21 5.47
N VAL A 131 -9.17 5.79 6.08
CA VAL A 131 -9.01 5.69 7.53
C VAL A 131 -8.17 6.87 8.00
N ILE A 132 -8.66 7.59 8.99
CA ILE A 132 -8.08 8.84 9.47
C ILE A 132 -8.05 8.85 11.01
N SER A 133 -6.90 9.18 11.59
CA SER A 133 -6.67 9.08 13.04
C SER A 133 -5.91 10.30 13.56
N GLN A 134 -6.04 10.60 14.84
CA GLN A 134 -5.09 11.46 15.55
C GLN A 134 -3.91 10.63 16.07
N GLY A 135 -2.78 11.28 16.37
CA GLY A 135 -1.59 10.63 16.93
C GLY A 135 -0.73 9.90 15.89
N GLY A 136 -0.01 8.87 16.32
CA GLY A 136 0.90 8.08 15.48
C GLY A 136 2.09 8.85 14.91
N GLU A 137 2.45 9.97 15.54
CA GLU A 137 3.58 10.85 15.17
C GLU A 137 3.50 11.44 13.74
N ILE A 138 2.34 11.38 13.09
CA ILE A 138 2.13 11.99 11.77
C ILE A 138 1.83 13.48 11.96
N VAL A 139 2.84 14.32 11.74
CA VAL A 139 2.73 15.77 11.98
C VAL A 139 2.10 16.53 10.81
N SER A 140 2.40 16.15 9.57
CA SER A 140 1.91 16.81 8.36
C SER A 140 1.61 15.79 7.27
N GLN A 141 0.72 16.16 6.36
CA GLN A 141 0.33 15.33 5.22
C GLN A 141 -0.08 16.23 4.06
N ALA A 142 0.12 15.72 2.85
CA ALA A 142 -0.35 16.30 1.62
C ALA A 142 -1.15 15.25 0.84
N ILE A 143 -2.02 15.71 -0.05
CA ILE A 143 -2.74 14.85 -0.98
C ILE A 143 -2.84 15.51 -2.34
N SER A 144 -2.62 14.72 -3.38
CA SER A 144 -2.87 15.11 -4.77
C SER A 144 -3.87 14.15 -5.38
N ILE A 145 -4.97 14.71 -5.88
CA ILE A 145 -6.04 13.97 -6.56
C ILE A 145 -5.99 14.38 -8.02
N SER A 146 -5.71 13.42 -8.89
CA SER A 146 -5.54 13.63 -10.33
C SER A 146 -6.01 12.39 -11.07
N ASP A 147 -6.42 12.57 -12.32
CA ASP A 147 -6.73 11.50 -13.27
C ASP A 147 -5.45 10.80 -13.79
N SER A 148 -4.30 11.41 -13.56
CA SER A 148 -2.98 10.96 -13.96
C SER A 148 -2.04 10.92 -12.77
N PHE A 149 -1.04 10.03 -12.83
CA PHE A 149 -0.07 9.87 -11.74
C PHE A 149 0.67 11.20 -11.48
N PRO A 150 0.62 11.77 -10.25
CA PRO A 150 1.00 13.16 -10.02
C PRO A 150 2.52 13.33 -9.75
N THR A 151 3.37 12.91 -10.68
CA THR A 151 4.85 12.94 -10.52
C THR A 151 5.38 14.31 -10.12
N ALA A 152 4.96 15.36 -10.82
CA ALA A 152 5.43 16.73 -10.57
C ALA A 152 5.01 17.30 -9.20
N TYR A 153 3.97 16.75 -8.58
CA TYR A 153 3.57 17.11 -7.22
C TYR A 153 4.43 16.39 -6.20
N ILE A 154 4.67 15.09 -6.42
CA ILE A 154 5.50 14.24 -5.55
C ILE A 154 6.93 14.78 -5.48
N ASP A 155 7.52 15.17 -6.62
CA ASP A 155 8.91 15.65 -6.67
C ASP A 155 9.14 16.97 -5.90
N LYS A 156 8.08 17.68 -5.50
CA LYS A 156 8.13 18.95 -4.76
C LYS A 156 7.99 18.77 -3.24
N TYR A 157 7.66 17.58 -2.77
CA TYR A 157 7.35 17.26 -1.38
C TYR A 157 8.47 16.44 -0.74
#